data_AF-A0A3M1ELX6-F1
#
_entry.id   AF-A0A3M1ELX6-F1
#
_cell.length_a   1.000
_cell.length_b   1.000
_cell.length_c   1.000
_cell.angle_alpha   90.00
_cell.angle_beta   90.00
_cell.angle_gamma   90.00
#
_symmetry.space_group_name_H-M   'P 1'
#
loop_
_entity.id
_entity.type
_entity.pdbx_description
1 polymer ?
#
loop_
_entity_poly.entity_id
_entity_poly.type
_entity_poly.pdbx_seq_one_letter_code
_entity_poly.pdbx_strand_id
1 'polypeptide(L)'
;MALATAIPYDPPIEWAVRQIERHLRGEYRLSRRAVALLLLQGDEEFEVLVRRQERPADVAAIQETIAAVQAQFSCSLSYLISVRRQAAAQQIAERVVALPTEHRHDWGERLSQAMMNPWTGVPILLVVLIALYEFVGVFGAQTLVDFLEGTVFEG
;
A
#
# COMPACT_ATOMS: atom_id res chain seq x y z
N MET A 1 12.58 -19.90 2.25
CA MET A 1 12.75 -18.50 1.81
C MET A 1 12.77 -17.65 3.07
N ALA A 2 13.95 -17.22 3.53
CA ALA A 2 14.11 -16.64 4.87
C ALA A 2 13.71 -15.16 4.90
N LEU A 3 12.46 -14.86 5.32
CA LEU A 3 11.97 -13.51 5.58
C LEU A 3 12.31 -13.05 7.01
N ALA A 4 13.56 -13.22 7.44
CA ALA A 4 13.97 -12.83 8.78
C ALA A 4 15.36 -12.20 8.75
N THR A 5 15.45 -10.97 8.25
CA THR A 5 16.59 -10.11 8.53
C THR A 5 16.03 -8.85 9.17
N ALA A 6 16.40 -8.62 10.44
CA ALA A 6 16.05 -7.41 11.18
C ALA A 6 16.36 -6.18 10.32
N ILE A 7 15.45 -5.21 10.30
CA ILE A 7 15.63 -3.96 9.54
C ILE A 7 16.89 -3.28 10.10
N PRO A 8 17.94 -3.06 9.28
CA PRO A 8 19.12 -2.34 9.71
C PRO A 8 18.82 -0.84 9.77
N TYR A 9 19.14 -0.22 10.89
CA TYR A 9 19.08 1.23 11.08
C TYR A 9 20.47 1.87 10.91
N ASP A 10 20.52 3.20 10.94
CA ASP A 10 21.79 3.92 10.84
C ASP A 10 22.73 3.53 12.00
N PRO A 11 24.07 3.50 11.80
CA PRO A 11 25.02 2.98 12.79
C PRO A 11 24.89 3.55 14.21
N PRO A 12 24.60 4.85 14.42
CA PRO A 12 24.37 5.39 15.76
C PRO A 12 23.14 4.79 16.46
N ILE A 13 22.05 4.54 15.72
CA ILE A 13 20.83 3.92 16.25
C ILE A 13 21.11 2.46 16.61
N GLU A 14 21.81 1.72 15.74
CA GLU A 14 22.20 0.32 16.03
C GLU A 14 23.15 0.22 17.23
N TRP A 15 24.05 1.18 17.40
CA TRP A 15 24.88 1.27 18.60
C TRP A 15 24.04 1.51 19.85
N ALA A 16 23.08 2.44 19.78
CA ALA A 16 22.18 2.77 20.87
C ALA A 16 21.36 1.54 21.31
N VAL A 17 20.77 0.83 20.35
CA VAL A 17 20.04 -0.41 20.59
C VAL A 17 20.90 -1.41 21.35
N ARG A 18 22.14 -1.65 20.92
CA ARG A 18 23.05 -2.58 21.61
C ARG A 18 23.42 -2.14 23.03
N GLN A 19 23.57 -0.85 23.28
CA GLN A 19 23.82 -0.36 24.65
C GLN A 19 22.59 -0.56 25.53
N ILE A 20 21.42 -0.16 25.06
CA ILE A 20 20.16 -0.32 25.81
C ILE A 20 19.91 -1.79 26.12
N GLU A 21 20.09 -2.70 25.15
CA GLU A 21 19.94 -4.15 25.34
C GLU A 21 20.80 -4.74 26.47
N ARG A 22 21.96 -4.14 26.78
CA ARG A 22 22.84 -4.57 27.88
C ARG A 22 22.31 -4.17 29.26
N HIS A 23 21.49 -3.12 29.30
CA HIS A 23 20.86 -2.61 30.51
C HIS A 23 19.47 -3.20 30.76
N LEU A 24 18.86 -3.83 29.74
CA LEU A 24 17.61 -4.57 29.85
C LEU A 24 17.85 -5.98 30.44
N ARG A 25 17.59 -6.14 31.73
CA ARG A 25 17.70 -7.40 32.50
C ARG A 25 16.35 -8.02 32.85
N GLY A 26 15.27 -7.25 32.76
CA GLY A 26 13.89 -7.64 33.04
C GLY A 26 13.31 -8.62 32.02
N GLU A 27 12.15 -9.15 32.37
CA GLU A 27 11.37 -10.04 31.53
C GLU A 27 10.33 -9.25 30.74
N TYR A 28 10.56 -9.13 29.43
CA TYR A 28 9.69 -8.42 28.51
C TYR A 28 8.91 -9.40 27.63
N ARG A 29 7.69 -9.02 27.25
CA ARG A 29 6.88 -9.77 26.25
C ARG A 29 7.40 -9.62 24.82
N LEU A 30 8.29 -8.66 24.59
CA LEU A 30 8.91 -8.38 23.31
C LEU A 30 10.41 -8.70 23.36
N SER A 31 11.03 -8.83 22.20
CA SER A 31 12.49 -8.95 22.13
C SER A 31 13.16 -7.70 22.71
N ARG A 32 14.35 -7.86 23.32
CA ARG A 32 15.11 -6.73 23.87
C ARG A 32 15.37 -5.63 22.83
N ARG A 33 15.61 -6.04 21.57
CA ARG A 33 15.72 -5.12 20.42
C ARG A 33 14.47 -4.28 20.22
N ALA A 34 13.29 -4.90 20.25
CA ALA A 34 12.03 -4.18 20.07
C ALA A 34 11.80 -3.19 21.21
N VAL A 35 12.06 -3.59 22.46
CA VAL A 35 12.00 -2.69 23.62
C VAL A 35 12.97 -1.51 23.47
N ALA A 36 14.22 -1.77 23.08
CA ALA A 36 15.21 -0.72 22.85
C ALA A 36 14.77 0.28 21.76
N LEU A 37 14.19 -0.20 20.66
CA LEU A 37 13.66 0.67 19.60
C LEU A 37 12.47 1.51 20.06
N LEU A 38 11.58 0.96 20.88
CA LEU A 38 10.44 1.69 21.46
C LEU A 38 10.91 2.78 22.43
N LEU A 39 11.92 2.49 23.25
CA LEU A 39 12.53 3.48 24.12
C LEU A 39 13.21 4.61 23.33
N LEU A 40 13.91 4.29 22.23
CA LEU A 40 14.48 5.30 21.32
C LEU A 40 13.40 6.13 20.62
N GLN A 41 12.18 5.60 20.48
CA GLN A 41 11.03 6.34 19.94
C GLN A 41 10.34 7.24 20.98
N GLY A 42 10.71 7.15 22.26
CA GLY A 42 10.08 7.89 23.35
C GLY A 42 8.73 7.32 23.77
N ASP A 43 8.55 6.00 23.69
CA ASP A 43 7.31 5.34 24.10
C ASP A 43 7.15 5.40 25.64
N GLU A 44 6.13 6.15 26.09
CA GLU A 44 5.87 6.39 27.52
C GLU A 44 5.51 5.11 28.29
N GLU A 45 4.79 4.17 27.66
CA GLU A 45 4.39 2.92 28.31
C GLU A 45 5.62 2.06 28.62
N PHE A 46 6.54 1.96 27.66
CA PHE A 46 7.78 1.21 27.83
C PHE A 46 8.77 1.92 28.77
N GLU A 47 8.79 3.24 28.82
CA GLU A 47 9.54 3.97 29.84
C GLU A 47 9.07 3.63 31.26
N VAL A 48 7.75 3.64 31.49
CA VAL A 48 7.17 3.28 32.79
C VAL A 48 7.45 1.82 33.12
N LEU A 49 7.35 0.93 32.13
CA LEU A 49 7.63 -0.50 32.31
C LEU A 49 9.10 -0.74 32.73
N VAL A 50 10.04 -0.09 32.05
CA VAL A 50 11.48 -0.19 32.34
C VAL A 50 11.80 0.39 33.70
N ARG A 51 11.20 1.52 34.09
CA ARG A 51 11.36 2.10 35.44
C ARG A 51 10.85 1.19 36.56
N ARG A 52 9.86 0.33 36.28
CA ARG A 52 9.30 -0.63 37.25
C ARG A 52 10.13 -1.91 37.36
N GLN A 53 10.69 -2.39 36.26
CA GLN A 53 11.40 -3.67 36.21
C GLN A 53 12.91 -3.55 36.40
N GLU A 54 13.50 -2.43 36.01
CA GLU A 54 14.96 -2.23 36.03
C GLU A 54 15.42 -1.40 37.22
N ARG A 55 16.71 -1.54 37.52
CA ARG A 55 17.33 -0.75 38.58
C ARG A 55 17.46 0.71 38.14
N PRO A 56 17.36 1.69 39.07
CA PRO A 56 17.48 3.11 38.73
C PRO A 56 18.77 3.48 37.97
N ALA A 57 19.89 2.79 38.27
CA ALA A 57 21.16 2.98 37.57
C ALA A 57 21.10 2.52 36.10
N ASP A 58 20.41 1.42 35.81
CA ASP A 58 20.24 0.91 34.45
C ASP A 58 19.30 1.83 33.65
N VAL A 59 18.22 2.31 34.26
CA VAL A 59 17.31 3.31 33.67
C VAL A 59 18.05 4.60 33.31
N ALA A 60 18.91 5.11 34.22
CA ALA A 60 19.69 6.32 33.98
C ALA A 60 20.66 6.14 32.81
N ALA A 61 21.35 5.00 32.72
CA ALA A 61 22.25 4.68 31.60
C ALA A 61 21.50 4.59 30.25
N ILE A 62 20.27 4.05 30.25
CA ILE A 62 19.41 4.01 29.07
C ILE A 62 19.06 5.44 28.63
N GLN A 63 18.63 6.30 29.55
CA GLN A 63 18.27 7.69 29.24
C GLN A 63 19.47 8.50 28.73
N GLU A 64 20.65 8.32 29.32
CA GLU A 64 21.89 8.94 28.85
C GLU A 64 22.24 8.49 27.42
N THR A 65 22.09 7.19 27.12
CA THR A 65 22.30 6.64 25.78
C THR A 65 21.34 7.25 24.77
N ILE A 66 20.04 7.36 25.11
CA ILE A 66 19.03 7.97 24.23
C ILE A 66 19.36 9.44 23.96
N ALA A 67 19.70 10.21 25.00
CA ALA A 67 20.06 11.62 24.86
C ALA A 67 21.33 11.81 24.00
N ALA A 68 22.36 11.00 24.22
CA ALA A 68 23.61 11.05 23.45
C ALA A 68 23.42 10.73 21.96
N VAL A 69 22.47 9.84 21.63
CA VAL A 69 22.19 9.46 20.24
C VAL A 69 21.26 10.48 19.59
N GLN A 70 20.25 10.98 20.31
CA GLN A 70 19.38 12.05 19.83
C GLN A 70 20.18 13.33 19.52
N ALA A 71 21.23 13.63 20.28
CA ALA A 71 22.12 14.78 20.01
C ALA A 71 22.91 14.66 18.69
N GLN A 72 23.05 13.45 18.13
CA GLN A 72 23.74 13.22 16.85
C GLN A 72 22.84 13.48 15.64
N PHE A 73 21.53 13.66 15.85
CA PHE A 73 20.55 13.85 14.78
C PHE A 73 19.77 15.15 14.94
N SER A 74 19.53 15.82 13.82
CA SER A 74 18.71 17.04 13.78
C SER A 74 17.20 16.76 13.87
N CYS A 75 16.79 15.52 13.63
CA CYS A 75 15.40 15.07 13.69
C CYS A 75 15.20 14.11 14.87
N SER A 76 13.95 13.88 15.28
CA SER A 76 13.65 12.91 16.33
C SER A 76 14.03 11.49 15.90
N LEU A 77 14.55 10.69 16.84
CA LEU A 77 14.86 9.28 16.60
C LEU A 77 13.61 8.50 16.14
N SER A 78 12.43 8.86 16.65
CA SER A 78 11.16 8.27 16.23
C SER A 78 10.87 8.46 14.73
N TYR A 79 11.15 9.65 14.20
CA TYR A 79 11.02 9.94 12.78
C TYR A 79 11.97 9.06 11.95
N LEU A 80 13.26 9.02 12.30
CA LEU A 80 14.27 8.24 11.57
C LEU A 80 13.93 6.74 11.54
N ILE A 81 13.53 6.18 12.67
CA ILE A 81 13.15 4.76 12.78
C ILE A 81 11.90 4.49 11.93
N SER A 82 10.92 5.40 11.94
CA SER A 82 9.68 5.26 11.16
C SER A 82 9.92 5.34 9.66
N VAL A 83 10.76 6.27 9.19
CA VAL A 83 11.14 6.39 7.77
C VAL A 83 11.84 5.11 7.29
N ARG A 84 12.79 4.57 8.08
CA ARG A 84 13.45 3.31 7.70
C ARG A 84 12.51 2.11 7.69
N ARG A 85 11.58 2.04 8.65
CA ARG A 85 10.54 1.00 8.68
C ARG A 85 9.63 1.08 7.47
N GLN A 86 9.21 2.28 7.08
CA GLN A 86 8.40 2.51 5.89
C GLN A 86 9.15 2.12 4.61
N ALA A 87 10.42 2.49 4.48
CA ALA A 87 11.26 2.10 3.33
C ALA A 87 11.39 0.58 3.20
N ALA A 88 11.59 -0.13 4.33
CA ALA A 88 11.62 -1.59 4.33
C ALA A 88 10.26 -2.20 3.95
N ALA A 89 9.15 -1.66 4.46
CA ALA A 89 7.81 -2.10 4.08
C ALA A 89 7.54 -1.90 2.58
N GLN A 90 7.98 -0.77 2.02
CA GLN A 90 7.87 -0.48 0.59
C GLN A 90 8.66 -1.48 -0.26
N GLN A 91 9.89 -1.81 0.13
CA GLN A 91 10.70 -2.83 -0.56
C GLN A 91 10.06 -4.23 -0.53
N ILE A 92 9.36 -4.56 0.56
CA ILE A 92 8.60 -5.82 0.65
C ILE A 92 7.38 -5.75 -0.27
N ALA A 93 6.64 -4.64 -0.24
CA ALA A 93 5.46 -4.44 -1.07
C ALA A 93 5.81 -4.53 -2.57
N GLU A 94 6.87 -3.87 -3.03
CA GLU A 94 7.33 -3.91 -4.43
C GLU A 94 7.68 -5.33 -4.91
N ARG A 95 8.13 -6.22 -4.01
CA ARG A 95 8.50 -7.60 -4.35
C ARG A 95 7.33 -8.57 -4.38
N VAL A 96 6.30 -8.30 -3.60
CA VAL A 96 5.18 -9.23 -3.38
C VAL A 96 3.93 -8.78 -4.13
N VAL A 97 3.74 -7.48 -4.27
CA VAL A 97 2.63 -6.89 -5.02
C VAL A 97 3.02 -6.85 -6.49
N ALA A 98 2.62 -7.89 -7.22
CA ALA A 98 2.52 -7.80 -8.67
C ALA A 98 1.32 -6.91 -9.02
N LEU A 99 1.54 -5.59 -9.10
CA LEU A 99 0.63 -4.78 -9.90
C LEU A 99 0.76 -5.28 -11.34
N PRO A 100 -0.32 -5.65 -12.04
CA PRO A 100 -0.22 -5.94 -13.46
C PRO A 100 0.32 -4.69 -14.16
N THR A 101 1.61 -4.71 -14.49
CA THR A 101 2.31 -3.66 -15.23
C THR A 101 1.94 -3.67 -16.71
N GLU A 102 1.13 -4.62 -17.14
CA GLU A 102 0.55 -4.65 -18.48
C GLU A 102 -0.92 -4.29 -18.42
N HIS A 103 -1.19 -3.05 -18.83
CA HIS A 103 -2.45 -2.71 -19.49
C HIS A 103 -2.62 -3.69 -20.66
N ARG A 104 -3.27 -4.84 -20.41
CA ARG A 104 -3.76 -5.71 -21.48
C ARG A 104 -4.80 -4.89 -22.25
N HIS A 105 -4.31 -4.20 -23.27
CA HIS A 105 -5.02 -3.49 -24.30
C HIS A 105 -6.18 -2.58 -23.87
N ASP A 106 -5.78 -1.32 -23.74
CA ASP A 106 -6.45 -0.01 -23.82
C ASP A 106 -7.61 0.14 -24.84
N TRP A 107 -8.12 -0.91 -25.50
CA TRP A 107 -9.20 -0.79 -26.50
C TRP A 107 -10.51 -0.29 -25.89
N GLY A 108 -10.88 -0.83 -24.72
CA GLY A 108 -12.08 -0.39 -24.00
C GLY A 108 -11.97 1.04 -23.49
N GLU A 109 -10.79 1.42 -23.01
CA GLU A 109 -10.50 2.77 -22.52
C GLU A 109 -10.46 3.78 -23.67
N ARG A 110 -9.83 3.44 -24.79
CA ARG A 110 -9.83 4.26 -26.01
C ARG A 110 -11.22 4.44 -26.60
N LEU A 111 -12.06 3.40 -26.57
CA LEU A 111 -13.46 3.50 -26.97
C LEU A 111 -14.22 4.42 -26.01
N SER A 112 -14.01 4.28 -24.70
CA SER A 112 -14.62 5.13 -23.67
C SER A 112 -14.27 6.60 -23.86
N GLN A 113 -12.97 6.91 -24.07
CA GLN A 113 -12.51 8.26 -24.37
C GLN A 113 -13.08 8.80 -25.70
N ALA A 114 -13.16 7.96 -26.73
CA ALA A 114 -13.78 8.33 -28.00
C ALA A 114 -15.28 8.62 -27.86
N MET A 115 -16.00 7.94 -26.96
CA MET A 115 -17.40 8.22 -26.68
C MET A 115 -17.61 9.50 -25.84
N MET A 116 -16.64 9.84 -24.97
CA MET A 116 -16.71 11.03 -24.11
C MET A 116 -16.37 12.35 -24.82
N ASN A 117 -15.67 12.32 -25.94
CA ASN A 117 -15.36 13.53 -26.71
C ASN A 117 -16.53 13.89 -27.65
N PRO A 118 -17.12 15.10 -27.59
CA PRO A 118 -18.25 15.50 -28.43
C PRO A 118 -18.03 15.30 -29.93
N TRP A 119 -16.80 15.49 -30.42
CA TRP A 119 -16.48 15.38 -31.84
C TRP A 119 -16.43 13.94 -32.37
N THR A 120 -16.10 12.96 -31.52
CA THR A 120 -16.05 11.55 -31.89
C THR A 120 -17.27 10.79 -31.39
N GLY A 121 -17.83 11.18 -30.25
CA GLY A 121 -19.02 10.60 -29.65
C GLY A 121 -20.30 10.85 -30.45
N VAL A 122 -20.50 12.04 -31.02
CA VAL A 122 -21.68 12.33 -31.86
C VAL A 122 -21.71 11.47 -33.13
N PRO A 123 -20.61 11.34 -33.90
CA PRO A 123 -20.54 10.37 -35.01
C PRO A 123 -20.79 8.92 -34.57
N ILE A 124 -20.20 8.47 -33.46
CA ILE A 124 -20.40 7.11 -32.94
C ILE A 124 -21.88 6.89 -32.60
N LEU A 125 -22.52 7.87 -31.94
CA LEU A 125 -23.93 7.82 -31.60
C LEU A 125 -24.81 7.69 -32.84
N LEU A 126 -24.54 8.47 -33.90
CA LEU A 126 -25.29 8.39 -35.16
C LEU A 126 -25.14 7.01 -35.81
N VAL A 127 -23.92 6.46 -35.86
CA VAL A 127 -23.67 5.12 -36.41
C VAL A 127 -24.45 4.05 -35.65
N VAL A 128 -24.45 4.11 -34.31
CA VAL A 128 -25.21 3.18 -33.47
C VAL A 128 -26.72 3.33 -33.69
N LEU A 129 -27.22 4.56 -33.79
CA LEU A 129 -28.64 4.83 -34.03
C LEU A 129 -29.11 4.29 -35.39
N ILE A 130 -28.30 4.49 -36.44
CA ILE A 130 -28.56 3.93 -37.77
C ILE A 130 -28.54 2.41 -37.72
N ALA A 131 -27.54 1.81 -37.08
CA ALA A 131 -27.45 0.35 -36.95
C ALA A 131 -28.66 -0.24 -36.21
N LEU A 132 -29.15 0.42 -35.16
CA LEU A 132 -30.36 0.02 -34.45
C LEU A 132 -31.61 0.18 -35.32
N TYR A 133 -31.72 1.25 -36.11
CA TYR A 133 -32.84 1.44 -37.04
C TYR A 133 -32.88 0.37 -38.13
N GLU A 134 -31.74 0.08 -38.77
CA GLU A 134 -31.65 -0.98 -39.79
C GLU A 134 -31.95 -2.36 -39.18
N PHE A 135 -31.42 -2.65 -37.99
CA PHE A 135 -31.60 -3.95 -37.36
C PHE A 135 -33.02 -4.15 -36.80
N VAL A 136 -33.58 -3.18 -36.09
CA VAL A 136 -34.91 -3.34 -35.47
C VAL A 136 -36.02 -2.94 -36.43
N GLY A 137 -35.86 -1.83 -37.15
CA GLY A 137 -36.86 -1.31 -38.07
C GLY A 137 -36.97 -2.14 -39.34
N VAL A 138 -35.87 -2.31 -40.07
CA VAL A 138 -35.90 -2.98 -41.38
C VAL A 138 -35.80 -4.49 -41.23
N PHE A 139 -34.82 -4.98 -40.48
CA PHE A 139 -34.67 -6.43 -40.31
C PHE A 139 -35.75 -7.00 -39.39
N GLY A 140 -35.97 -6.43 -38.21
CA GLY A 140 -36.99 -6.90 -37.27
C GLY A 140 -38.42 -6.68 -37.77
N ALA A 141 -38.82 -5.43 -37.96
CA ALA A 141 -40.24 -5.12 -38.21
C ALA A 141 -40.70 -5.40 -39.64
N GLN A 142 -39.81 -5.33 -40.62
CA GLN A 142 -40.18 -5.63 -42.01
C GLN A 142 -39.81 -7.09 -42.35
N THR A 143 -38.53 -7.46 -42.30
CA THR A 143 -38.08 -8.78 -42.80
C THR A 143 -38.65 -9.95 -41.99
N LEU A 144 -38.65 -9.88 -40.66
CA LEU A 144 -39.19 -10.97 -39.83
C LEU A 144 -40.73 -11.02 -39.86
N VAL A 145 -41.41 -9.88 -39.98
CA VAL A 145 -42.88 -9.85 -40.08
C VAL A 145 -43.32 -10.36 -41.44
N ASP A 146 -42.71 -9.91 -42.53
CA ASP A 146 -42.98 -10.39 -43.90
C ASP A 146 -42.74 -11.91 -44.00
N PHE A 147 -41.70 -12.43 -43.32
CA PHE A 147 -41.44 -13.86 -43.25
C PHE A 147 -42.55 -14.62 -42.50
N LEU A 148 -43.00 -14.10 -41.36
CA LEU A 148 -44.07 -14.71 -40.58
C LEU A 148 -45.41 -14.66 -41.33
N GLU A 149 -45.78 -13.51 -41.89
CA GLU A 149 -47.01 -13.35 -42.68
C GLU A 149 -47.02 -14.25 -43.91
N GLY A 150 -45.98 -14.15 -44.75
CA GLY A 150 -45.94 -14.87 -46.04
C GLY A 150 -45.67 -16.37 -45.93
N THR A 151 -45.03 -16.85 -44.87
CA THR A 151 -44.63 -18.27 -44.76
C THR A 151 -45.39 -19.03 -43.67
N VAL A 152 -45.79 -18.38 -42.57
CA VAL A 152 -46.40 -19.04 -41.41
C VAL A 152 -47.90 -18.80 -41.32
N PHE A 153 -48.40 -17.66 -41.82
CA PHE A 153 -49.82 -17.30 -41.72
C PHE A 153 -50.60 -17.40 -43.04
N GLU A 154 -49.98 -17.16 -44.20
CA GLU A 154 -50.58 -17.38 -45.53
C GLU A 154 -50.18 -18.72 -46.20
N GLY A 155 -49.34 -19.53 -45.53
CA GLY A 155 -48.94 -20.88 -45.97
C GLY A 155 -49.86 -21.99 -45.47
#